data_AF-A0A7X7F6E9-F1
#
_entry.id   AF-A0A7X7F6E9-F1
#
_cell.length_a   1.000
_cell.length_b   1.000
_cell.length_c   1.000
_cell.angle_alpha   90.00
_cell.angle_beta   90.00
_cell.angle_gamma   90.00
#
_symmetry.space_group_name_H-M   'P 1'
#
loop_
_entity.id
_entity.type
_entity.pdbx_description
1 polymer ?
#
loop_
_entity_poly.entity_id
_entity_poly.type
_entity_poly.pdbx_seq_one_letter_code
_entity_poly.pdbx_strand_id
1 'polypeptide(L)'
;AVRVPTVFRVVTADGDRARLAELVAYPRGFSLGWGPPRSGVGLDEPSPRATLVSAGAPVWFREWADAVGLSVVAFESSDGPKSRGAEPRRRLVIVGRAEAGRSPRDVTRPLNRSTDAALVLEADWLGELEAPPDASATAPIAVVPEMLAGELSDLRGQQWAAPPIFAAAASPWPGITNRWAWIERNASPLVERIGGTAGCITVSYVPWQRQLGRNELADALFRQILLASANPATDAPALDRRIEMIWPPEAEVRRGMRPVLAAAIERRPGMGEVISGVTKTSRLHEESPSDDVPRLRIVDLRGPNLSRDEAASLQLPRDVSERRPLVVLGADPAFDEGRWADSSSVDDSDENRRKKRPPGLAWLADDSLPASASARIQLMQVLTQWGVFLDLPENEEKE
;
A
#
# COMPACT_ATOMS: atom_id res chain seq x y z
N ALA A 1 39.73 -6.88 5.83
CA ALA A 1 39.21 -5.53 6.14
C ALA A 1 37.69 -5.61 6.15
N VAL A 2 37.05 -5.11 7.19
CA VAL A 2 35.60 -5.28 7.46
C VAL A 2 34.79 -4.73 6.26
N ARG A 3 34.01 -5.61 5.61
CA ARG A 3 33.25 -5.34 4.37
C ARG A 3 31.77 -5.00 4.63
N VAL A 4 31.44 -4.62 5.85
CA VAL A 4 30.06 -4.41 6.30
C VAL A 4 29.91 -3.04 6.94
N PRO A 5 28.72 -2.41 6.89
CA PRO A 5 28.42 -1.21 7.67
C PRO A 5 28.76 -1.41 9.16
N THR A 6 29.45 -0.44 9.76
CA THR A 6 29.92 -0.53 11.15
C THR A 6 29.29 0.56 12.00
N VAL A 7 28.73 0.19 13.16
CA VAL A 7 28.08 1.11 14.09
C VAL A 7 29.03 1.44 15.24
N PHE A 8 29.35 2.73 15.39
CA PHE A 8 30.09 3.28 16.51
C PHE A 8 29.11 3.92 17.49
N ARG A 9 29.23 3.58 18.77
CA ARG A 9 28.41 4.17 19.85
C ARG A 9 29.30 5.01 20.75
N VAL A 10 28.91 6.25 20.98
CA VAL A 10 29.54 7.15 21.94
C VAL A 10 28.75 7.05 23.24
N VAL A 11 29.40 6.59 24.30
CA VAL A 11 28.83 6.42 25.64
C VAL A 11 29.60 7.29 26.64
N THR A 12 28.92 7.78 27.67
CA THR A 12 29.58 8.42 28.82
C THR A 12 30.45 7.41 29.57
N ALA A 13 31.55 7.88 30.15
CA ALA A 13 32.44 7.07 30.97
C ALA A 13 31.78 6.63 32.30
N ASP A 14 30.87 7.45 32.83
CA ASP A 14 30.08 7.13 34.00
C ASP A 14 28.91 6.24 33.59
N GLY A 15 28.86 5.04 34.19
CA GLY A 15 28.00 3.90 33.83
C GLY A 15 26.48 4.13 33.86
N ASP A 16 26.02 5.35 34.15
CA ASP A 16 24.62 5.76 34.00
C ASP A 16 24.31 6.16 32.55
N ARG A 17 24.27 5.12 31.70
CA ARG A 17 23.46 4.91 30.48
C ARG A 17 22.87 6.11 29.69
N ALA A 18 23.60 7.19 29.46
CA ALA A 18 23.27 8.12 28.38
C ALA A 18 24.07 7.77 27.12
N ARG A 19 23.42 7.14 26.12
CA ARG A 19 23.97 7.07 24.76
C ARG A 19 24.06 8.50 24.23
N LEU A 20 25.25 9.02 24.01
CA LEU A 20 25.47 10.42 23.58
C LEU A 20 25.29 10.57 22.07
N ALA A 21 25.80 9.62 21.30
CA ALA A 21 25.68 9.59 19.85
C ALA A 21 25.86 8.17 19.31
N GLU A 22 25.32 7.93 18.12
CA GLU A 22 25.58 6.71 17.34
C GLU A 22 25.93 7.12 15.92
N LEU A 23 27.04 6.59 15.39
CA LEU A 23 27.56 6.89 14.07
C LEU A 23 27.64 5.59 13.26
N VAL A 24 27.16 5.63 12.02
CA VAL A 24 27.25 4.51 11.09
C VAL A 24 28.30 4.82 10.03
N ALA A 25 29.26 3.94 9.84
CA ALA A 25 30.30 4.06 8.83
C ALA A 25 30.14 2.96 7.77
N TYR A 26 30.06 3.36 6.51
CA TYR A 26 30.08 2.42 5.38
C TYR A 26 31.51 2.16 4.92
N PRO A 27 31.81 0.95 4.43
CA PRO A 27 33.10 0.66 3.82
C PRO A 27 33.40 1.63 2.66
N ARG A 28 34.67 2.05 2.52
CA ARG A 28 35.08 2.91 1.41
C ARG A 28 34.77 2.22 0.07
N GLY A 29 34.04 2.92 -0.81
CA GLY A 29 33.61 2.38 -2.11
C GLY A 29 32.33 1.53 -2.07
N PHE A 30 31.68 1.40 -0.90
CA PHE A 30 30.34 0.86 -0.82
C PHE A 30 29.38 1.75 -1.60
N SER A 31 28.65 1.16 -2.55
CA SER A 31 27.58 1.84 -3.26
C SER A 31 26.45 0.85 -3.50
N LEU A 32 25.25 1.23 -3.10
CA LEU A 32 24.04 0.46 -3.34
C LEU A 32 23.63 0.49 -4.82
N GLY A 33 24.06 1.53 -5.55
CA GLY A 33 23.78 1.71 -6.97
C GLY A 33 22.29 1.93 -7.30
N TRP A 34 22.01 2.80 -8.27
CA TRP A 34 20.63 3.09 -8.71
C TRP A 34 20.11 2.15 -9.83
N GLY A 35 20.95 1.24 -10.34
CA GLY A 35 20.57 0.26 -11.37
C GLY A 35 20.54 -1.17 -10.82
N PRO A 36 19.92 -2.14 -11.51
CA PRO A 36 19.88 -3.55 -11.08
C PRO A 36 21.29 -4.09 -10.77
N PRO A 37 21.41 -5.13 -9.93
CA PRO A 37 22.71 -5.73 -9.63
C PRO A 37 23.43 -6.04 -10.94
N ARG A 38 24.66 -5.55 -11.11
CA ARG A 38 25.45 -5.79 -12.32
C ARG A 38 25.83 -7.28 -12.38
N SER A 39 24.95 -8.14 -12.88
CA SER A 39 25.35 -9.42 -13.46
C SER A 39 25.97 -9.13 -14.83
N GLY A 40 27.17 -9.66 -15.06
CA GLY A 40 28.08 -9.20 -16.10
C GLY A 40 27.59 -9.33 -17.54
N VAL A 41 28.31 -8.58 -18.38
CA VAL A 41 28.41 -8.70 -19.84
C VAL A 41 27.14 -8.37 -20.63
N GLY A 42 27.10 -7.14 -21.13
CA GLY A 42 26.11 -6.65 -22.08
C GLY A 42 26.15 -5.12 -22.12
N LEU A 43 26.94 -4.59 -23.05
CA LEU A 43 26.77 -3.21 -23.52
C LEU A 43 25.39 -3.11 -24.19
N ASP A 44 24.80 -1.93 -24.06
CA ASP A 44 23.53 -1.47 -24.66
C ASP A 44 22.25 -1.78 -23.87
N GLU A 45 21.92 -0.86 -22.94
CA GLU A 45 20.71 -0.02 -23.04
C GLU A 45 20.66 1.03 -21.91
N PRO A 46 20.44 2.33 -22.20
CA PRO A 46 20.13 3.32 -21.19
C PRO A 46 18.66 3.15 -20.81
N SER A 47 18.36 2.24 -19.88
CA SER A 47 17.07 2.33 -19.17
C SER A 47 16.96 3.75 -18.59
N PRO A 48 15.83 4.46 -18.76
CA PRO A 48 15.69 5.82 -18.29
C PRO A 48 15.68 5.79 -16.76
N ARG A 49 16.87 5.94 -16.17
CA ARG A 49 17.07 5.93 -14.73
C ARG A 49 16.25 7.07 -14.15
N ALA A 50 15.29 6.74 -13.29
CA ALA A 50 14.57 7.77 -12.58
C ALA A 50 15.57 8.63 -11.79
N THR A 51 15.37 9.93 -11.68
CA THR A 51 16.22 10.78 -10.85
C THR A 51 15.61 10.90 -9.47
N LEU A 52 16.41 10.74 -8.41
CA LEU A 52 15.98 11.03 -7.04
C LEU A 52 15.98 12.54 -6.82
N VAL A 53 14.83 13.07 -6.41
CA VAL A 53 14.65 14.50 -6.18
C VAL A 53 14.14 14.72 -4.77
N SER A 54 14.73 15.66 -4.03
CA SER A 54 14.35 15.98 -2.66
C SER A 54 13.36 17.14 -2.61
N ALA A 55 12.12 16.85 -2.18
CA ALA A 55 11.17 17.84 -1.70
C ALA A 55 11.18 17.81 -0.17
N GLY A 56 12.19 18.45 0.42
CA GLY A 56 12.35 18.50 1.88
C GLY A 56 12.68 17.15 2.51
N ALA A 57 13.40 16.26 1.80
CA ALA A 57 13.73 14.93 2.31
C ALA A 57 14.36 14.97 3.71
N PRO A 58 14.00 14.02 4.62
CA PRO A 58 14.54 13.99 5.97
C PRO A 58 16.07 14.01 6.00
N VAL A 59 16.65 14.61 7.05
CA VAL A 59 18.11 14.70 7.22
C VAL A 59 18.75 13.32 7.15
N TRP A 60 18.20 12.34 7.87
CA TRP A 60 18.71 10.97 7.89
C TRP A 60 18.71 10.32 6.50
N PHE A 61 17.75 10.65 5.63
CA PHE A 61 17.69 10.08 4.29
C PHE A 61 18.81 10.64 3.43
N ARG A 62 19.08 11.95 3.53
CA ARG A 62 20.18 12.59 2.79
C ARG A 62 21.54 12.05 3.22
N GLU A 63 21.75 11.91 4.53
CA GLU A 63 22.97 11.33 5.08
C GLU A 63 23.16 9.87 4.63
N TRP A 64 22.10 9.07 4.68
CA TRP A 64 22.13 7.70 4.18
C TRP A 64 22.41 7.63 2.68
N ALA A 65 21.70 8.43 1.87
CA ALA A 65 21.84 8.46 0.43
C ALA A 65 23.26 8.86 0.00
N ASP A 66 23.85 9.88 0.64
CA ASP A 66 25.24 10.29 0.41
C ASP A 66 26.21 9.15 0.76
N ALA A 67 26.03 8.55 1.94
CA ALA A 67 26.90 7.47 2.42
C ALA A 67 26.89 6.21 1.55
N VAL A 68 25.79 5.93 0.85
CA VAL A 68 25.65 4.79 -0.06
C VAL A 68 25.78 5.17 -1.54
N GLY A 69 26.19 6.40 -1.83
CA GLY A 69 26.50 6.91 -3.16
C GLY A 69 25.28 7.11 -4.07
N LEU A 70 24.12 7.44 -3.51
CA LEU A 70 22.91 7.81 -4.24
C LEU A 70 22.82 9.33 -4.40
N SER A 71 22.81 9.79 -5.65
CA SER A 71 22.68 11.22 -5.95
C SER A 71 21.22 11.67 -5.80
N VAL A 72 20.99 12.63 -4.91
CA VAL A 72 19.69 13.27 -4.68
C VAL A 72 19.81 14.75 -5.02
N VAL A 73 19.03 15.21 -6.00
CA VAL A 73 19.02 16.63 -6.39
C VAL A 73 17.90 17.37 -5.67
N ALA A 74 18.05 18.67 -5.42
CA ALA A 74 16.97 19.47 -4.84
C ALA A 74 15.79 19.57 -5.84
N PHE A 75 14.55 19.57 -5.32
CA PHE A 75 13.38 19.84 -6.13
C PHE A 75 13.35 21.33 -6.51
N GLU A 76 13.79 21.65 -7.72
CA GLU A 76 13.57 22.97 -8.28
C GLU A 76 12.13 23.06 -8.80
N SER A 77 11.33 23.95 -8.20
CA SER A 77 10.07 24.39 -8.75
C SER A 77 10.30 24.82 -10.20
N SER A 78 9.84 24.00 -11.15
CA SER A 78 10.02 24.25 -12.57
C SER A 78 9.12 25.40 -13.03
N ASP A 79 9.56 26.63 -12.74
CA ASP A 79 9.13 27.88 -13.39
C ASP A 79 10.29 28.48 -14.21
N GLY A 80 11.19 27.61 -14.70
CA GLY A 80 12.24 27.96 -15.68
C GLY A 80 11.83 27.62 -17.11
N PRO A 81 12.37 28.34 -18.11
CA PRO A 81 11.86 28.31 -19.49
C PRO A 81 11.94 26.90 -20.09
N LYS A 82 10.83 26.50 -20.74
CA LYS A 82 10.66 25.23 -21.46
C LYS A 82 11.87 24.94 -22.35
N SER A 83 12.79 24.10 -21.90
CA SER A 83 13.79 23.48 -22.76
C SER A 83 13.07 22.53 -23.71
N ARG A 84 12.66 23.05 -24.87
CA ARG A 84 12.18 22.27 -26.01
C ARG A 84 13.31 21.33 -26.44
N GLY A 85 13.33 20.11 -25.92
CA GLY A 85 14.25 19.06 -26.39
C GLY A 85 14.78 18.10 -25.33
N ALA A 86 14.53 18.30 -24.04
CA ALA A 86 14.90 17.29 -23.04
C ALA A 86 13.82 16.21 -22.97
N GLU A 87 14.20 14.95 -23.20
CA GLU A 87 13.31 13.80 -22.93
C GLU A 87 12.76 13.89 -21.50
N PRO A 88 11.46 13.57 -21.29
CA PRO A 88 10.87 13.58 -19.97
C PRO A 88 11.58 12.54 -19.09
N ARG A 89 12.43 13.02 -18.18
CA ARG A 89 13.10 12.16 -17.19
C ARG A 89 12.09 11.77 -16.12
N ARG A 90 11.96 10.47 -15.86
CA ARG A 90 11.23 9.96 -14.70
C ARG A 90 11.89 10.49 -13.42
N ARG A 91 11.09 10.93 -12.45
CA ARG A 91 11.58 11.43 -11.17
C ARG A 91 10.88 10.72 -10.03
N LEU A 92 11.65 10.32 -9.02
CA LEU A 92 11.10 9.94 -7.73
C LEU A 92 11.36 11.09 -6.75
N VAL A 93 10.28 11.75 -6.34
CA VAL A 93 10.30 12.84 -5.37
C VAL A 93 10.26 12.25 -3.96
N ILE A 94 11.31 12.47 -3.20
CA ILE A 94 11.40 12.10 -1.79
C ILE A 94 10.80 13.24 -0.97
N VAL A 95 9.67 12.96 -0.34
CA VAL A 95 8.86 13.95 0.37
C VAL A 95 9.08 13.78 1.88
N GLY A 96 9.55 14.85 2.52
CA GLY A 96 9.63 14.93 3.97
C GLY A 96 8.46 15.70 4.59
N ARG A 97 8.47 15.77 5.92
CA ARG A 97 7.33 16.24 6.74
C ARG A 97 6.70 17.55 6.27
N ALA A 98 7.50 18.59 6.06
CA ALA A 98 6.99 19.92 5.70
C ALA A 98 6.30 19.95 4.32
N GLU A 99 6.81 19.17 3.37
CA GLU A 99 6.30 19.14 1.99
C GLU A 99 5.17 18.11 1.81
N ALA A 100 4.97 17.21 2.78
CA ALA A 100 3.89 16.22 2.76
C ALA A 100 2.49 16.82 2.96
N GLY A 101 2.41 18.09 3.36
CA GLY A 101 1.14 18.81 3.55
C GLY A 101 0.27 18.21 4.65
N ARG A 102 -1.05 18.42 4.53
CA ARG A 102 -2.03 17.93 5.51
C ARG A 102 -2.64 16.58 5.14
N SER A 103 -2.52 16.21 3.87
CA SER A 103 -3.02 14.93 3.36
C SER A 103 -2.19 14.48 2.14
N PRO A 104 -2.27 13.20 1.75
CA PRO A 104 -1.69 12.70 0.50
C PRO A 104 -2.11 13.48 -0.75
N ARG A 105 -3.23 14.20 -0.73
CA ARG A 105 -3.67 15.02 -1.88
C ARG A 105 -2.76 16.22 -2.13
N ASP A 106 -2.18 16.78 -1.07
CA ASP A 106 -1.21 17.86 -1.22
C ASP A 106 0.06 17.37 -1.92
N VAL A 107 0.37 16.07 -1.77
CA VAL A 107 1.47 15.40 -2.46
C VAL A 107 1.10 15.02 -3.91
N THR A 108 -0.14 14.60 -4.21
CA THR A 108 -0.53 14.23 -5.59
C THR A 108 -0.68 15.45 -6.51
N ARG A 109 -1.17 16.59 -6.01
CA ARG A 109 -1.39 17.82 -6.79
C ARG A 109 -0.17 18.25 -7.65
N PRO A 110 1.07 18.25 -7.13
CA PRO A 110 2.27 18.57 -7.93
C PRO A 110 2.76 17.41 -8.83
N LEU A 111 2.40 16.15 -8.55
CA LEU A 111 2.85 14.96 -9.29
C LEU A 111 2.10 14.73 -10.61
N ASN A 112 1.08 15.54 -10.93
CA ASN A 112 0.25 15.41 -12.13
C ASN A 112 0.99 15.65 -13.47
N ARG A 113 2.31 15.83 -13.45
CA ARG A 113 3.16 15.81 -14.64
C ARG A 113 3.56 14.35 -14.88
N SER A 114 3.21 13.82 -16.06
CA SER A 114 3.04 12.40 -16.43
C SER A 114 4.19 11.40 -16.18
N THR A 115 5.25 11.75 -15.46
CA THR A 115 6.42 10.90 -15.21
C THR A 115 6.96 10.95 -13.77
N ASP A 116 6.32 11.71 -12.88
CA ASP A 116 6.79 11.88 -11.50
C ASP A 116 6.03 10.95 -10.55
N ALA A 117 6.76 10.35 -9.60
CA ALA A 117 6.22 9.60 -8.48
C ALA A 117 6.75 10.18 -7.17
N ALA A 118 6.08 9.95 -6.04
CA ALA A 118 6.58 10.36 -4.73
C ALA A 118 6.79 9.18 -3.79
N LEU A 119 7.78 9.29 -2.92
CA LEU A 119 7.93 8.48 -1.72
C LEU A 119 7.86 9.39 -0.49
N VAL A 120 6.81 9.24 0.30
CA VAL A 120 6.60 9.94 1.56
C VAL A 120 7.26 9.14 2.67
N LEU A 121 8.28 9.73 3.29
CA LEU A 121 9.03 9.11 4.38
C LEU A 121 8.62 9.64 5.76
N GLU A 122 8.17 10.89 5.82
CA GLU A 122 7.68 11.55 7.02
C GLU A 122 6.52 12.46 6.64
N ALA A 123 5.41 12.40 7.38
CA ALA A 123 4.28 13.32 7.27
C ALA A 123 3.56 13.42 8.63
N ASP A 124 2.93 14.56 8.89
CA ASP A 124 2.21 14.79 10.16
C ASP A 124 0.86 14.05 10.21
N TRP A 125 0.32 13.66 9.06
CA TRP A 125 -0.90 12.87 8.94
C TRP A 125 -0.67 11.36 9.02
N LEU A 126 0.59 10.90 9.14
CA LEU A 126 0.84 9.52 9.58
C LEU A 126 0.31 9.42 11.02
N GLY A 127 -0.49 8.39 11.29
CA GLY A 127 -1.10 8.27 12.61
C GLY A 127 -0.07 7.96 13.70
N GLU A 128 -0.53 7.95 14.95
CA GLU A 128 0.32 7.64 16.10
C GLU A 128 1.04 6.30 15.94
N LEU A 129 2.19 6.16 16.60
CA LEU A 129 2.93 4.90 16.61
C LEU A 129 2.04 3.80 17.20
N GLU A 130 1.67 2.83 16.38
CA GLU A 130 0.81 1.72 16.78
C GLU A 130 1.52 0.87 17.85
N ALA A 131 0.94 0.84 19.05
CA ALA A 131 1.12 -0.29 19.95
C ALA A 131 0.25 -1.43 19.42
N PRO A 132 0.76 -2.67 19.27
CA PRO A 132 -0.06 -3.80 18.87
C PRO A 132 -1.20 -4.04 19.88
N PRO A 133 -2.32 -4.64 19.43
CA PRO A 133 -3.56 -4.74 20.21
C PRO A 133 -3.42 -5.47 21.55
N ASP A 134 -2.37 -6.29 21.73
CA ASP A 134 -2.08 -6.97 23.00
C ASP A 134 -1.02 -6.20 23.80
N ALA A 135 -1.50 -5.37 24.72
CA ALA A 135 -0.70 -4.60 25.66
C ALA A 135 -0.09 -5.50 26.76
N SER A 136 0.94 -6.28 26.44
CA SER A 136 1.98 -6.65 27.41
C SER A 136 3.31 -6.90 26.68
N ALA A 137 4.13 -5.85 26.65
CA ALA A 137 5.39 -5.72 25.89
C ALA A 137 5.20 -5.68 24.36
N THR A 138 5.49 -4.52 23.77
CA THR A 138 5.48 -4.27 22.32
C THR A 138 6.39 -5.29 21.62
N ALA A 139 5.82 -6.33 21.02
CA ALA A 139 6.59 -7.27 20.22
C ALA A 139 7.14 -6.50 19.00
N PRO A 140 8.46 -6.51 18.77
CA PRO A 140 9.05 -5.76 17.69
C PRO A 140 8.59 -6.29 16.33
N ILE A 141 8.54 -5.40 15.34
CA ILE A 141 8.12 -5.68 13.97
C ILE A 141 9.31 -6.19 13.18
N ALA A 142 9.40 -7.51 12.98
CA ALA A 142 10.34 -8.08 12.03
C ALA A 142 9.72 -8.06 10.63
N VAL A 143 10.34 -7.37 9.68
CA VAL A 143 9.95 -7.44 8.26
C VAL A 143 10.53 -8.73 7.71
N VAL A 144 9.65 -9.65 7.29
CA VAL A 144 10.01 -10.97 6.77
C VAL A 144 9.49 -11.15 5.33
N PRO A 145 10.05 -12.08 4.54
CA PRO A 145 9.69 -12.27 3.13
C PRO A 145 8.20 -12.47 2.91
N GLU A 146 7.51 -13.16 3.81
CA GLU A 146 6.09 -13.52 3.69
C GLU A 146 5.16 -12.31 3.70
N MET A 147 5.62 -11.17 4.24
CA MET A 147 4.90 -9.91 4.30
C MET A 147 4.96 -9.11 3.00
N LEU A 148 5.83 -9.51 2.06
CA LEU A 148 6.09 -8.76 0.84
C LEU A 148 5.06 -9.10 -0.24
N ALA A 149 4.58 -8.06 -0.92
CA ALA A 149 3.58 -8.15 -1.98
C ALA A 149 3.84 -7.09 -3.06
N GLY A 150 3.05 -7.14 -4.16
CA GLY A 150 3.20 -6.24 -5.30
C GLY A 150 4.62 -6.29 -5.88
N GLU A 151 5.21 -5.12 -6.12
CA GLU A 151 6.57 -4.94 -6.66
C GLU A 151 7.69 -5.62 -5.83
N LEU A 152 7.41 -6.02 -4.60
CA LEU A 152 8.36 -6.69 -3.72
C LEU A 152 8.13 -8.21 -3.63
N SER A 153 7.15 -8.76 -4.35
CA SER A 153 6.76 -10.17 -4.23
C SER A 153 7.87 -11.15 -4.60
N ASP A 154 8.78 -10.77 -5.50
CA ASP A 154 9.91 -11.61 -5.91
C ASP A 154 10.87 -11.92 -4.76
N LEU A 155 10.86 -11.09 -3.72
CA LEU A 155 11.66 -11.27 -2.52
C LEU A 155 11.02 -12.26 -1.53
N ARG A 156 9.74 -12.62 -1.71
CA ARG A 156 8.96 -13.48 -0.80
C ARG A 156 9.51 -14.90 -0.67
N GLY A 157 10.16 -15.41 -1.71
CA GLY A 157 10.77 -16.75 -1.72
C GLY A 157 12.16 -16.83 -1.08
N GLN A 158 12.71 -15.70 -0.61
CA GLN A 158 14.07 -15.66 -0.06
C GLN A 158 14.09 -16.09 1.41
N GLN A 159 15.21 -16.65 1.87
CA GLN A 159 15.44 -16.89 3.29
C GLN A 159 16.32 -15.77 3.86
N TRP A 160 15.85 -15.11 4.92
CA TRP A 160 16.55 -14.00 5.55
C TRP A 160 17.08 -14.41 6.91
N ALA A 161 18.40 -14.50 7.05
CA ALA A 161 19.04 -14.89 8.32
C ALA A 161 18.85 -13.85 9.43
N ALA A 162 18.78 -12.57 9.08
CA ALA A 162 18.64 -11.45 10.02
C ALA A 162 17.67 -10.39 9.45
N PRO A 163 16.35 -10.61 9.55
CA PRO A 163 15.35 -9.66 9.05
C PRO A 163 15.49 -8.27 9.73
N PRO A 164 15.13 -7.17 9.07
CA PRO A 164 15.06 -5.85 9.71
C PRO A 164 13.99 -5.83 10.81
N ILE A 165 14.34 -5.32 11.99
CA ILE A 165 13.45 -5.32 13.16
C ILE A 165 13.18 -3.87 13.62
N PHE A 166 11.92 -3.46 13.65
CA PHE A 166 11.50 -2.13 14.10
C PHE A 166 10.77 -2.20 15.43
N ALA A 167 10.98 -1.22 16.32
CA ALA A 167 10.29 -1.19 17.61
C ALA A 167 8.79 -0.84 17.47
N ALA A 168 8.46 0.02 16.51
CA ALA A 168 7.11 0.47 16.21
C ALA A 168 7.01 0.93 14.75
N ALA A 169 5.78 1.07 14.25
CA ALA A 169 5.45 1.70 12.98
C ALA A 169 4.34 2.74 13.22
N ALA A 170 4.26 3.76 12.38
CA ALA A 170 3.14 4.70 12.39
C ALA A 170 1.86 4.00 11.93
N SER A 171 0.70 4.43 12.44
CA SER A 171 -0.58 3.95 11.91
C SER A 171 -0.82 4.50 10.50
N PRO A 172 -1.40 3.71 9.60
CA PRO A 172 -1.84 4.21 8.31
C PRO A 172 -2.96 5.25 8.45
N TRP A 173 -2.92 6.29 7.62
CA TRP A 173 -3.95 7.33 7.63
C TRP A 173 -5.27 6.77 7.07
N PRO A 174 -6.38 6.82 7.82
CA PRO A 174 -7.63 6.19 7.39
C PRO A 174 -8.33 6.93 6.23
N GLY A 175 -7.91 8.15 5.91
CA GLY A 175 -8.48 8.96 4.81
C GLY A 175 -7.97 8.59 3.41
N ILE A 176 -7.06 7.61 3.30
CA ILE A 176 -6.48 7.18 2.03
C ILE A 176 -7.39 6.17 1.34
N THR A 177 -7.65 6.36 0.05
CA THR A 177 -8.30 5.36 -0.81
C THR A 177 -7.34 4.74 -1.81
N ASN A 178 -7.78 3.69 -2.51
CA ASN A 178 -7.03 3.07 -3.62
C ASN A 178 -5.62 2.64 -3.18
N ARG A 179 -5.59 1.85 -2.10
CA ARG A 179 -4.39 1.48 -1.35
C ARG A 179 -3.92 0.09 -1.73
N TRP A 180 -2.62 -0.05 -1.97
CA TRP A 180 -1.99 -1.31 -2.33
C TRP A 180 -0.75 -1.56 -1.46
N ALA A 181 -0.82 -2.52 -0.54
CA ALA A 181 0.28 -2.83 0.35
C ALA A 181 1.43 -3.54 -0.39
N TRP A 182 2.66 -3.11 -0.14
CA TRP A 182 3.89 -3.78 -0.60
C TRP A 182 4.58 -4.55 0.53
N ILE A 183 4.41 -4.06 1.76
CA ILE A 183 4.81 -4.75 2.97
C ILE A 183 3.63 -4.69 3.93
N GLU A 184 3.12 -5.84 4.34
CA GLU A 184 1.87 -5.94 5.11
C GLU A 184 2.07 -6.76 6.40
N ARG A 185 1.59 -6.24 7.52
CA ARG A 185 1.57 -6.90 8.83
C ARG A 185 0.13 -6.99 9.31
N ASN A 186 -0.41 -8.21 9.42
CA ASN A 186 -1.75 -8.44 10.00
C ASN A 186 -2.83 -7.51 9.41
N ALA A 187 -2.90 -7.38 8.08
CA ALA A 187 -3.82 -6.46 7.39
C ALA A 187 -3.56 -4.95 7.61
N SER A 188 -2.45 -4.57 8.26
CA SER A 188 -1.97 -3.19 8.32
C SER A 188 -0.74 -3.02 7.42
N PRO A 189 -0.73 -2.06 6.48
CA PRO A 189 0.42 -1.83 5.63
C PRO A 189 1.55 -1.15 6.40
N LEU A 190 2.77 -1.63 6.17
CA LEU A 190 4.01 -1.00 6.61
C LEU A 190 4.64 -0.14 5.51
N VAL A 191 4.43 -0.55 4.26
CA VAL A 191 4.74 0.22 3.06
C VAL A 191 3.61 -0.02 2.08
N GLU A 192 3.07 1.03 1.51
CA GLU A 192 2.01 0.93 0.51
C GLU A 192 2.16 1.94 -0.60
N ARG A 193 1.51 1.61 -1.72
CA ARG A 193 1.32 2.51 -2.84
C ARG A 193 -0.14 2.94 -2.91
N ILE A 194 -0.32 4.22 -3.19
CA ILE A 194 -1.60 4.89 -3.33
C ILE A 194 -1.73 5.25 -4.82
N GLY A 195 -2.78 4.71 -5.44
CA GLY A 195 -3.03 4.84 -6.88
C GLY A 195 -4.24 5.72 -7.20
N GLY A 196 -4.29 6.23 -8.43
CA GLY A 196 -5.41 7.00 -8.96
C GLY A 196 -5.22 7.33 -10.44
N THR A 197 -6.09 8.17 -11.00
CA THR A 197 -6.02 8.56 -12.43
C THR A 197 -4.80 9.44 -12.77
N ALA A 198 -4.11 10.00 -11.78
CA ALA A 198 -2.92 10.82 -12.00
C ALA A 198 -1.96 10.74 -10.79
N GLY A 199 -0.70 10.40 -11.08
CA GLY A 199 0.36 10.27 -10.07
C GLY A 199 0.26 9.00 -9.21
N CYS A 200 1.39 8.59 -8.65
CA CYS A 200 1.46 7.50 -7.67
C CYS A 200 2.30 7.96 -6.48
N ILE A 201 1.81 7.67 -5.29
CA ILE A 201 2.53 7.95 -4.04
C ILE A 201 2.82 6.62 -3.37
N THR A 202 4.06 6.40 -2.99
CA THR A 202 4.44 5.37 -2.03
C THR A 202 4.54 6.01 -0.65
N VAL A 203 3.99 5.37 0.37
CA VAL A 203 4.07 5.79 1.77
C VAL A 203 4.75 4.68 2.57
N SER A 204 5.70 5.06 3.42
CA SER A 204 6.35 4.15 4.36
C SER A 204 5.99 4.53 5.80
N TYR A 205 5.48 3.57 6.56
CA TYR A 205 5.10 3.73 7.96
C TYR A 205 6.17 3.26 8.95
N VAL A 206 7.23 2.61 8.47
CA VAL A 206 8.32 2.11 9.33
C VAL A 206 9.48 3.13 9.43
N PRO A 207 10.12 3.22 10.61
CA PRO A 207 11.23 4.16 10.82
C PRO A 207 12.55 3.58 10.29
N TRP A 208 12.73 3.59 8.96
CA TRP A 208 13.93 3.07 8.26
C TRP A 208 15.25 3.55 8.84
N GLN A 209 15.34 4.80 9.29
CA GLN A 209 16.51 5.39 9.93
C GLN A 209 17.06 4.61 11.13
N ARG A 210 16.22 3.76 11.75
CA ARG A 210 16.62 2.88 12.85
C ARG A 210 17.36 1.62 12.41
N GLN A 211 17.26 1.23 11.14
CA GLN A 211 17.84 -0.01 10.60
C GLN A 211 18.85 0.23 9.48
N LEU A 212 18.71 1.31 8.71
CA LEU A 212 19.63 1.65 7.63
C LEU A 212 21.07 1.79 8.15
N GLY A 213 21.99 1.14 7.44
CA GLY A 213 23.41 1.04 7.78
C GLY A 213 23.74 0.23 9.05
N ARG A 214 22.75 -0.40 9.66
CA ARG A 214 22.92 -1.37 10.77
C ARG A 214 22.58 -2.78 10.34
N ASN A 215 21.82 -2.90 9.25
CA ASN A 215 21.37 -4.15 8.67
C ASN A 215 21.43 -4.03 7.14
N GLU A 216 22.31 -4.81 6.52
CA GLU A 216 22.51 -4.78 5.05
C GLU A 216 21.26 -5.14 4.27
N LEU A 217 20.41 -6.02 4.82
CA LEU A 217 19.13 -6.38 4.22
C LEU A 217 18.13 -5.21 4.31
N ALA A 218 18.17 -4.39 5.36
CA ALA A 218 17.38 -3.17 5.43
C ALA A 218 17.81 -2.16 4.34
N ASP A 219 19.10 -1.99 4.14
CA ASP A 219 19.65 -1.15 3.07
C ASP A 219 19.23 -1.65 1.67
N ALA A 220 19.33 -2.97 1.44
CA ALA A 220 18.91 -3.59 0.20
C ALA A 220 17.39 -3.49 -0.04
N LEU A 221 16.58 -3.74 0.98
CA LEU A 221 15.12 -3.67 0.91
C LEU A 221 14.64 -2.23 0.67
N PHE A 222 15.21 -1.26 1.38
CA PHE A 222 14.86 0.16 1.17
C PHE A 222 15.25 0.64 -0.23
N ARG A 223 16.39 0.18 -0.77
CA ARG A 223 16.74 0.39 -2.18
C ARG A 223 15.69 -0.21 -3.12
N GLN A 224 15.18 -1.41 -2.87
CA GLN A 224 14.12 -1.99 -3.71
C GLN A 224 12.83 -1.17 -3.64
N ILE A 225 12.47 -0.65 -2.47
CA ILE A 225 11.33 0.29 -2.34
C ILE A 225 11.55 1.54 -3.18
N LEU A 226 12.76 2.12 -3.19
CA LEU A 226 13.07 3.28 -4.03
C LEU A 226 12.93 2.97 -5.52
N LEU A 227 13.44 1.81 -5.97
CA LEU A 227 13.35 1.39 -7.37
C LEU A 227 11.91 1.12 -7.80
N ALA A 228 11.14 0.40 -6.97
CA ALA A 228 9.73 0.12 -7.19
C ALA A 228 8.91 1.42 -7.24
N SER A 229 9.14 2.35 -6.30
CA SER A 229 8.44 3.64 -6.24
C SER A 229 8.73 4.52 -7.45
N ALA A 230 9.91 4.37 -8.06
CA ALA A 230 10.29 5.13 -9.24
C ALA A 230 9.64 4.64 -10.54
N ASN A 231 8.98 3.46 -10.53
CA ASN A 231 8.30 2.92 -11.69
C ASN A 231 6.77 2.93 -11.51
N PRO A 232 6.06 3.94 -12.05
CA PRO A 232 4.61 4.04 -11.87
C PRO A 232 3.81 3.01 -12.68
N ALA A 233 4.44 2.19 -13.52
CA ALA A 233 3.74 1.35 -14.51
C ALA A 233 3.72 -0.15 -14.20
N THR A 234 4.46 -0.63 -13.21
CA THR A 234 4.46 -2.06 -12.86
C THR A 234 3.40 -2.34 -11.78
N ASP A 235 2.71 -3.47 -11.96
CA ASP A 235 1.86 -4.24 -11.03
C ASP A 235 0.70 -3.58 -10.26
N ALA A 236 0.31 -2.34 -10.58
CA ALA A 236 -0.93 -1.77 -10.07
C ALA A 236 -2.16 -2.48 -10.70
N PRO A 237 -3.19 -2.83 -9.92
CA PRO A 237 -4.42 -3.43 -10.44
C PRO A 237 -5.14 -2.42 -11.34
N ALA A 238 -5.78 -2.90 -12.39
CA ALA A 238 -6.76 -2.09 -13.10
C ALA A 238 -7.92 -1.78 -12.14
N LEU A 239 -8.15 -0.50 -11.86
CA LEU A 239 -9.21 -0.03 -10.96
C LEU A 239 -10.53 0.18 -11.72
N ASP A 240 -10.96 -0.82 -12.49
CA ASP A 240 -12.14 -0.78 -13.37
C ASP A 240 -13.31 -1.66 -12.89
N ARG A 241 -13.08 -2.45 -11.84
CA ARG A 241 -14.05 -3.42 -11.33
C ARG A 241 -15.17 -2.72 -10.57
N ARG A 242 -16.40 -3.19 -10.80
CA ARG A 242 -17.59 -2.78 -10.05
C ARG A 242 -17.85 -3.70 -8.88
N ILE A 243 -18.53 -3.18 -7.88
CA ILE A 243 -19.14 -4.01 -6.84
C ILE A 243 -20.60 -4.35 -7.19
N GLU A 244 -21.07 -5.45 -6.64
CA GLU A 244 -22.46 -5.90 -6.64
C GLU A 244 -22.83 -6.24 -5.20
N MET A 245 -23.74 -5.48 -4.59
CA MET A 245 -24.22 -5.79 -3.25
C MET A 245 -25.25 -6.91 -3.30
N ILE A 246 -24.92 -8.07 -2.74
CA ILE A 246 -25.89 -9.16 -2.50
C ILE A 246 -26.75 -8.80 -1.27
N TRP A 247 -26.10 -8.26 -0.23
CA TRP A 247 -26.76 -7.82 1.00
C TRP A 247 -25.93 -6.75 1.71
N PRO A 248 -26.55 -5.73 2.34
CA PRO A 248 -27.93 -5.30 2.08
C PRO A 248 -28.04 -4.73 0.65
N PRO A 249 -29.26 -4.48 0.14
CA PRO A 249 -29.44 -3.80 -1.14
C PRO A 249 -28.65 -2.48 -1.21
N GLU A 250 -28.14 -2.10 -2.39
CA GLU A 250 -27.33 -0.87 -2.57
C GLU A 250 -28.03 0.39 -2.02
N ALA A 251 -29.35 0.49 -2.15
CA ALA A 251 -30.15 1.61 -1.65
C ALA A 251 -30.11 1.77 -0.11
N GLU A 252 -29.71 0.74 0.63
CA GLU A 252 -29.59 0.73 2.08
C GLU A 252 -28.16 1.03 2.56
N VAL A 253 -27.20 1.11 1.63
CA VAL A 253 -25.81 1.45 1.92
C VAL A 253 -25.70 2.96 2.16
N ARG A 254 -25.81 3.37 3.43
CA ARG A 254 -25.67 4.76 3.85
C ARG A 254 -24.22 5.10 4.15
N ARG A 255 -23.70 6.19 3.59
CA ARG A 255 -22.33 6.67 3.81
C ARG A 255 -21.93 6.80 5.28
N GLY A 256 -22.81 7.33 6.14
CA GLY A 256 -22.52 7.47 7.58
C GLY A 256 -22.33 6.15 8.33
N MET A 257 -22.87 5.03 7.81
CA MET A 257 -22.73 3.70 8.42
C MET A 257 -21.69 2.85 7.69
N ARG A 258 -21.61 2.99 6.37
CA ARG A 258 -20.80 2.17 5.47
C ARG A 258 -20.00 3.04 4.51
N PRO A 259 -19.08 3.89 5.01
CA PRO A 259 -18.42 4.92 4.20
C PRO A 259 -17.61 4.33 3.04
N VAL A 260 -16.91 3.22 3.27
CA VAL A 260 -16.09 2.57 2.24
C VAL A 260 -16.93 1.91 1.14
N LEU A 261 -18.02 1.23 1.51
CA LEU A 261 -18.93 0.64 0.52
C LEU A 261 -19.67 1.71 -0.26
N ALA A 262 -20.14 2.78 0.41
CA ALA A 262 -20.73 3.92 -0.25
C ALA A 262 -19.77 4.52 -1.30
N ALA A 263 -18.49 4.69 -0.95
CA ALA A 263 -17.46 5.18 -1.89
C ALA A 263 -17.14 4.23 -3.05
N ALA A 264 -17.39 2.93 -2.88
CA ALA A 264 -17.25 1.94 -3.95
C ALA A 264 -18.47 1.90 -4.88
N ILE A 265 -19.67 2.23 -4.37
CA ILE A 265 -20.92 2.35 -5.16
C ILE A 265 -20.94 3.68 -5.93
N GLU A 266 -20.52 4.78 -5.27
CA GLU A 266 -20.46 6.12 -5.84
C GLU A 266 -19.46 6.16 -7.02
N ARG A 267 -19.96 5.94 -8.23
CA ARG A 267 -19.15 5.92 -9.45
C ARG A 267 -18.70 7.34 -9.80
N ARG A 268 -17.42 7.49 -10.18
CA ARG A 268 -16.94 8.68 -10.90
C ARG A 268 -17.47 8.65 -12.35
N PRO A 269 -18.32 9.59 -12.79
CA PRO A 269 -18.63 9.72 -14.21
C PRO A 269 -17.34 10.14 -14.95
N GLY A 270 -16.91 9.36 -15.94
CA GLY A 270 -15.77 9.71 -16.81
C GLY A 270 -14.58 8.75 -16.85
N MET A 271 -14.58 7.65 -16.09
CA MET A 271 -13.50 6.62 -16.18
C MET A 271 -13.62 5.71 -17.42
N GLY A 272 -14.07 6.30 -18.55
CA GLY A 272 -14.15 5.72 -19.88
C GLY A 272 -13.64 6.63 -21.00
N GLU A 273 -13.18 7.86 -20.70
CA GLU A 273 -12.73 8.83 -21.72
C GLU A 273 -11.40 9.50 -21.33
N VAL A 274 -10.33 8.73 -21.10
CA VAL A 274 -8.97 9.29 -21.21
C VAL A 274 -8.03 8.25 -21.83
N ILE A 275 -8.31 7.86 -23.06
CA ILE A 275 -7.27 7.34 -23.95
C ILE A 275 -7.39 8.12 -25.26
N SER A 276 -6.37 8.96 -25.51
CA SER A 276 -6.15 9.73 -26.75
C SER A 276 -7.00 10.99 -26.94
N GLY A 277 -6.47 12.14 -26.50
CA GLY A 277 -6.23 13.34 -27.32
C GLY A 277 -7.27 13.90 -28.30
N VAL A 278 -8.53 13.47 -28.29
CA VAL A 278 -9.61 14.01 -29.13
C VAL A 278 -10.84 14.17 -28.26
N THR A 279 -11.13 15.41 -27.89
CA THR A 279 -12.39 15.80 -27.26
C THR A 279 -13.54 15.53 -28.22
N LYS A 280 -14.22 14.37 -28.07
CA LYS A 280 -15.54 14.17 -28.65
C LYS A 280 -16.59 14.71 -27.69
N THR A 281 -17.05 15.92 -27.99
CA THR A 281 -18.34 16.40 -27.53
C THR A 281 -19.43 15.57 -28.22
N SER A 282 -19.90 14.51 -27.56
CA SER A 282 -21.17 13.87 -27.97
C SER A 282 -21.96 13.44 -26.74
N ARG A 283 -22.86 14.33 -26.33
CA ARG A 283 -24.05 13.96 -25.56
C ARG A 283 -24.87 12.98 -26.41
N LEU A 284 -25.51 12.01 -25.76
CA LEU A 284 -26.43 10.99 -26.31
C LEU A 284 -25.76 9.66 -26.68
N HIS A 285 -25.27 8.95 -25.66
CA HIS A 285 -25.71 7.59 -25.33
C HIS A 285 -25.03 7.24 -23.99
N GLU A 286 -25.82 7.11 -22.93
CA GLU A 286 -25.40 6.29 -21.78
C GLU A 286 -25.28 4.86 -22.32
N GLU A 287 -24.14 4.52 -22.91
CA GLU A 287 -23.77 3.13 -23.10
C GLU A 287 -23.64 2.57 -21.68
N SER A 288 -24.69 1.85 -21.26
CA SER A 288 -24.59 0.88 -20.19
C SER A 288 -23.31 0.09 -20.43
N PRO A 289 -22.33 0.17 -19.53
CA PRO A 289 -21.06 -0.52 -19.68
C PRO A 289 -21.36 -2.01 -19.83
N SER A 290 -20.66 -2.68 -20.75
CA SER A 290 -20.98 -4.07 -21.11
C SER A 290 -21.07 -4.96 -19.87
N ASP A 291 -22.03 -5.90 -19.88
CA ASP A 291 -22.21 -6.93 -18.84
C ASP A 291 -21.00 -7.88 -18.71
N ASP A 292 -19.93 -7.67 -19.48
CA ASP A 292 -18.73 -8.49 -19.52
C ASP A 292 -17.66 -8.12 -18.48
N VAL A 293 -17.79 -6.98 -17.76
CA VAL A 293 -16.84 -6.62 -16.70
C VAL A 293 -17.17 -7.43 -15.43
N PRO A 294 -16.26 -8.31 -14.94
CA PRO A 294 -16.52 -9.16 -13.77
C PRO A 294 -16.82 -8.31 -12.54
N ARG A 295 -17.96 -8.53 -11.87
CA ARG A 295 -18.34 -7.81 -10.64
C ARG A 295 -17.74 -8.47 -9.40
N LEU A 296 -17.29 -7.67 -8.45
CA LEU A 296 -16.94 -8.10 -7.09
C LEU A 296 -18.22 -8.15 -6.24
N ARG A 297 -18.58 -9.33 -5.75
CA ARG A 297 -19.82 -9.47 -4.95
C ARG A 297 -19.55 -9.20 -3.48
N ILE A 298 -20.45 -8.48 -2.83
CA ILE A 298 -20.33 -8.12 -1.41
C ILE A 298 -21.54 -8.63 -0.63
N VAL A 299 -21.29 -9.27 0.50
CA VAL A 299 -22.29 -9.60 1.52
C VAL A 299 -21.85 -8.92 2.81
N ASP A 300 -22.55 -7.85 3.19
CA ASP A 300 -22.29 -7.12 4.42
C ASP A 300 -23.29 -7.57 5.51
N LEU A 301 -22.86 -8.51 6.34
CA LEU A 301 -23.62 -9.06 7.46
C LEU A 301 -23.56 -8.17 8.70
N ARG A 302 -22.85 -7.04 8.65
CA ARG A 302 -22.79 -6.11 9.77
C ARG A 302 -24.15 -5.42 9.91
N GLY A 303 -24.60 -5.26 11.14
CA GLY A 303 -25.90 -4.66 11.47
C GLY A 303 -26.90 -5.67 12.05
N PRO A 304 -28.21 -5.47 11.84
CA PRO A 304 -29.22 -6.39 12.36
C PRO A 304 -29.06 -7.79 11.76
N ASN A 305 -29.21 -8.81 12.60
CA ASN A 305 -29.15 -10.19 12.14
C ASN A 305 -30.26 -10.48 11.13
N LEU A 306 -29.91 -11.26 10.12
CA LEU A 306 -30.81 -11.87 9.16
C LEU A 306 -31.76 -12.84 9.85
N SER A 307 -33.02 -12.85 9.42
CA SER A 307 -33.87 -14.01 9.65
C SER A 307 -33.39 -15.20 8.83
N ARG A 308 -33.75 -16.43 9.25
CA ARG A 308 -33.40 -17.64 8.50
C ARG A 308 -33.93 -17.63 7.07
N ASP A 309 -35.12 -17.06 6.85
CA ASP A 309 -35.75 -16.97 5.54
C ASP A 309 -35.00 -15.97 4.64
N GLU A 310 -34.59 -14.82 5.19
CA GLU A 310 -33.76 -13.86 4.46
C GLU A 310 -32.41 -14.48 4.09
N ALA A 311 -31.72 -15.11 5.05
CA ALA A 311 -30.45 -15.79 4.82
C ALA A 311 -30.56 -16.89 3.75
N ALA A 312 -31.64 -17.68 3.77
CA ALA A 312 -31.91 -18.71 2.77
C ALA A 312 -32.25 -18.13 1.38
N SER A 313 -32.83 -16.93 1.33
CA SER A 313 -33.19 -16.23 0.09
C SER A 313 -32.01 -15.51 -0.58
N LEU A 314 -30.90 -15.31 0.11
CA LEU A 314 -29.71 -14.67 -0.45
C LEU A 314 -29.21 -15.46 -1.65
N GLN A 315 -29.13 -14.80 -2.81
CA GLN A 315 -28.63 -15.37 -4.05
C GLN A 315 -27.09 -15.44 -4.04
N LEU A 316 -26.56 -16.22 -3.10
CA LEU A 316 -25.12 -16.42 -2.99
C LEU A 316 -24.59 -17.20 -4.21
N PRO A 317 -23.44 -16.80 -4.77
CA PRO A 317 -22.87 -17.49 -5.92
C PRO A 317 -22.66 -18.99 -5.61
N ARG A 318 -22.72 -19.84 -6.63
CA ARG A 318 -22.36 -21.26 -6.46
C ARG A 318 -20.85 -21.47 -6.51
N ASP A 319 -20.18 -20.68 -7.34
CA ASP A 319 -18.73 -20.75 -7.54
C ASP A 319 -18.09 -19.43 -7.14
N VAL A 320 -17.12 -19.51 -6.21
CA VAL A 320 -16.27 -18.38 -5.81
C VAL A 320 -14.85 -18.64 -6.28
N SER A 321 -14.31 -17.70 -7.05
CA SER A 321 -12.97 -17.78 -7.65
C SER A 321 -12.42 -16.37 -7.87
N GLU A 322 -11.15 -16.22 -8.24
CA GLU A 322 -10.56 -14.91 -8.55
C GLU A 322 -11.30 -14.16 -9.68
N ARG A 323 -11.93 -14.90 -10.61
CA ARG A 323 -12.77 -14.36 -11.68
C ARG A 323 -14.15 -13.93 -11.20
N ARG A 324 -14.62 -14.49 -10.08
CA ARG A 324 -15.94 -14.26 -9.48
C ARG A 324 -15.79 -14.14 -7.96
N PRO A 325 -15.07 -13.11 -7.47
CA PRO A 325 -14.77 -13.00 -6.07
C PRO A 325 -15.98 -12.57 -5.24
N LEU A 326 -15.94 -12.94 -3.97
CA LEU A 326 -16.93 -12.63 -2.96
C LEU A 326 -16.21 -12.05 -1.73
N VAL A 327 -16.72 -10.93 -1.22
CA VAL A 327 -16.30 -10.35 0.06
C VAL A 327 -17.46 -10.48 1.04
N VAL A 328 -17.19 -11.08 2.20
CA VAL A 328 -18.14 -11.16 3.32
C VAL A 328 -17.63 -10.26 4.45
N LEU A 329 -18.50 -9.42 4.99
CA LEU A 329 -18.19 -8.51 6.10
C LEU A 329 -19.04 -8.87 7.31
N GLY A 330 -18.43 -8.94 8.50
CA GLY A 330 -19.09 -9.34 9.73
C GLY A 330 -19.40 -10.83 9.79
N ALA A 331 -20.28 -11.20 10.70
CA ALA A 331 -20.78 -12.55 10.88
C ALA A 331 -22.27 -12.49 11.24
N ASP A 332 -23.01 -13.53 10.87
CA ASP A 332 -24.43 -13.65 11.18
C ASP A 332 -24.76 -15.11 11.53
N PRO A 333 -25.46 -15.40 12.63
CA PRO A 333 -25.78 -16.77 13.04
C PRO A 333 -26.65 -17.56 12.05
N ALA A 334 -27.44 -16.87 11.23
CA ALA A 334 -28.27 -17.48 10.19
C ALA A 334 -27.51 -17.67 8.86
N PHE A 335 -26.31 -17.09 8.72
CA PHE A 335 -25.47 -17.23 7.54
C PHE A 335 -24.58 -18.47 7.64
N ASP A 336 -24.76 -19.43 6.73
CA ASP A 336 -24.02 -20.70 6.75
C ASP A 336 -22.56 -20.52 6.28
N GLU A 337 -21.65 -20.29 7.22
CA GLU A 337 -20.20 -20.24 6.94
C GLU A 337 -19.67 -21.61 6.44
N GLY A 338 -20.32 -22.71 6.86
CA GLY A 338 -19.93 -24.08 6.57
C GLY A 338 -20.01 -24.43 5.09
N ARG A 339 -20.87 -23.74 4.33
CA ARG A 339 -21.01 -23.86 2.87
C ARG A 339 -19.70 -23.59 2.09
N TRP A 340 -18.79 -22.79 2.65
CA TRP A 340 -17.57 -22.35 1.97
C TRP A 340 -16.30 -22.99 2.51
N ALA A 341 -16.44 -23.92 3.45
CA ALA A 341 -15.33 -24.74 3.92
C ALA A 341 -15.00 -25.78 2.86
N ASP A 342 -13.73 -25.85 2.45
CA ASP A 342 -13.26 -26.91 1.53
C ASP A 342 -13.66 -28.29 2.07
N SER A 343 -14.42 -29.04 1.28
CA SER A 343 -14.86 -30.40 1.62
C SER A 343 -13.81 -31.47 1.26
N SER A 344 -12.64 -31.08 0.73
CA SER A 344 -11.65 -32.00 0.14
C SER A 344 -10.52 -32.43 1.07
N SER A 345 -10.73 -32.44 2.38
CA SER A 345 -9.75 -32.91 3.36
C SER A 345 -10.19 -34.26 3.93
N VAL A 346 -10.28 -35.28 3.07
CA VAL A 346 -10.29 -36.69 3.49
C VAL A 346 -8.85 -37.06 3.82
N ASP A 347 -8.38 -36.63 4.98
CA ASP A 347 -7.25 -37.24 5.68
C ASP A 347 -7.42 -36.87 7.15
N ASP A 348 -7.97 -37.83 7.90
CA ASP A 348 -8.16 -37.82 9.34
C ASP A 348 -6.80 -37.85 10.04
N SER A 349 -6.13 -36.70 10.13
CA SER A 349 -5.03 -36.46 11.08
C SER A 349 -4.50 -35.03 10.94
N ASP A 350 -5.18 -34.07 11.57
CA ASP A 350 -4.54 -32.90 12.21
C ASP A 350 -5.61 -31.95 12.76
N GLU A 351 -5.72 -31.87 14.10
CA GLU A 351 -6.66 -31.01 14.84
C GLU A 351 -6.40 -29.49 14.69
N ASN A 352 -5.57 -29.06 13.75
CA ASN A 352 -5.26 -27.64 13.51
C ASN A 352 -5.55 -27.15 12.08
N ARG A 353 -6.32 -27.89 11.27
CA ARG A 353 -6.72 -27.42 9.94
C ARG A 353 -7.77 -26.30 10.03
N ARG A 354 -7.30 -25.04 10.07
CA ARG A 354 -8.10 -23.89 9.63
C ARG A 354 -8.67 -24.23 8.24
N LYS A 355 -10.00 -24.37 8.16
CA LYS A 355 -10.74 -24.61 6.91
C LYS A 355 -10.21 -23.63 5.84
N LYS A 356 -9.59 -24.16 4.77
CA LYS A 356 -9.09 -23.31 3.69
C LYS A 356 -10.31 -22.74 2.95
N ARG A 357 -10.36 -21.41 2.84
CA ARG A 357 -11.39 -20.70 2.09
C ARG A 357 -11.02 -20.73 0.60
N PRO A 358 -12.00 -20.70 -0.32
CA PRO A 358 -11.71 -20.65 -1.75
C PRO A 358 -10.93 -19.37 -2.11
N PRO A 359 -10.07 -19.41 -3.14
CA PRO A 359 -9.12 -18.32 -3.46
C PRO A 359 -9.78 -16.99 -3.90
N GLY A 360 -11.10 -16.98 -4.15
CA GLY A 360 -11.87 -15.76 -4.42
C GLY A 360 -12.69 -15.23 -3.24
N LEU A 361 -12.59 -15.84 -2.05
CA LEU A 361 -13.37 -15.44 -0.87
C LEU A 361 -12.50 -14.64 0.11
N ALA A 362 -12.83 -13.37 0.27
CA ALA A 362 -12.33 -12.55 1.36
C ALA A 362 -13.41 -12.43 2.44
N TRP A 363 -13.05 -12.63 3.70
CA TRP A 363 -14.00 -12.49 4.81
C TRP A 363 -13.37 -11.67 5.92
N LEU A 364 -13.96 -10.52 6.21
CA LEU A 364 -13.52 -9.58 7.22
C LEU A 364 -14.48 -9.67 8.42
N ALA A 365 -13.99 -10.14 9.56
CA ALA A 365 -14.81 -10.51 10.72
C ALA A 365 -15.33 -9.33 11.57
N ASP A 366 -15.02 -8.08 11.19
CA ASP A 366 -15.52 -6.89 11.91
C ASP A 366 -17.04 -6.80 11.80
N ASP A 367 -17.73 -6.72 12.94
CA ASP A 367 -19.19 -6.70 13.08
C ASP A 367 -19.75 -5.30 13.38
N SER A 368 -18.88 -4.30 13.52
CA SER A 368 -19.27 -2.93 13.89
C SER A 368 -19.81 -2.10 12.72
N LEU A 369 -20.77 -1.23 13.02
CA LEU A 369 -21.27 -0.19 12.11
C LEU A 369 -21.39 1.17 12.84
N PRO A 370 -20.63 2.20 12.46
CA PRO A 370 -19.58 2.18 11.43
C PRO A 370 -18.37 1.32 11.85
N ALA A 371 -17.69 0.78 10.83
CA ALA A 371 -16.48 -0.01 11.03
C ALA A 371 -15.35 0.79 11.69
N SER A 372 -14.52 0.11 12.48
CA SER A 372 -13.30 0.71 13.06
C SER A 372 -12.35 1.26 11.97
N ALA A 373 -11.44 2.17 12.33
CA ALA A 373 -10.46 2.71 11.37
C ALA A 373 -9.62 1.61 10.70
N SER A 374 -9.16 0.62 11.48
CA SER A 374 -8.40 -0.53 10.98
C SER A 374 -9.22 -1.38 10.01
N ALA A 375 -10.47 -1.69 10.36
CA ALA A 375 -11.34 -2.46 9.48
C ALA A 375 -11.72 -1.70 8.19
N ARG A 376 -11.86 -0.37 8.26
CA ARG A 376 -12.02 0.47 7.06
C ARG A 376 -10.79 0.39 6.16
N ILE A 377 -9.59 0.52 6.72
CA ILE A 377 -8.30 0.37 6.01
C ILE A 377 -8.22 -1.00 5.32
N GLN A 378 -8.53 -2.07 6.04
CA GLN A 378 -8.50 -3.43 5.49
C GLN A 378 -9.51 -3.62 4.36
N LEU A 379 -10.74 -3.12 4.53
CA LEU A 379 -11.74 -3.18 3.46
C LEU A 379 -11.29 -2.40 2.22
N MET A 380 -10.70 -1.21 2.39
CA MET A 380 -10.18 -0.43 1.27
C MET A 380 -9.07 -1.15 0.51
N GLN A 381 -8.17 -1.84 1.22
CA GLN A 381 -7.12 -2.65 0.59
C GLN A 381 -7.71 -3.82 -0.19
N VAL A 382 -8.63 -4.59 0.41
CA VAL A 382 -9.28 -5.72 -0.27
C VAL A 382 -10.00 -5.26 -1.53
N LEU A 383 -10.78 -4.19 -1.46
CA LEU A 383 -11.49 -3.64 -2.62
C LEU A 383 -10.51 -3.19 -3.72
N THR A 384 -9.47 -2.44 -3.35
CA THR A 384 -8.43 -2.00 -4.29
C THR A 384 -7.71 -3.19 -4.94
N GLN A 385 -7.37 -4.21 -4.15
CA GLN A 385 -6.71 -5.43 -4.62
C GLN A 385 -7.55 -6.17 -5.67
N TRP A 386 -8.86 -6.18 -5.49
CA TRP A 386 -9.81 -6.73 -6.45
C TRP A 386 -10.13 -5.78 -7.62
N GLY A 387 -9.47 -4.63 -7.73
CA GLY A 387 -9.63 -3.69 -8.84
C GLY A 387 -10.80 -2.72 -8.69
N VAL A 388 -11.34 -2.53 -7.48
CA VAL A 388 -12.41 -1.57 -7.24
C VAL A 388 -11.81 -0.19 -6.94
N PHE A 389 -12.22 0.80 -7.73
CA PHE A 389 -11.90 2.20 -7.45
C PHE A 389 -12.77 2.74 -6.30
N LEU A 390 -12.15 3.52 -5.41
CA LEU A 390 -12.80 4.12 -4.25
C LEU A 390 -12.72 5.66 -4.34
N ASP A 391 -13.88 6.30 -4.50
CA ASP A 391 -14.00 7.76 -4.61
C ASP A 391 -14.53 8.35 -3.30
N LEU A 392 -13.70 8.40 -2.25
CA LEU A 392 -14.14 9.01 -0.98
C LEU A 392 -14.24 10.54 -1.13
N PRO A 393 -15.43 11.14 -0.91
CA PRO A 393 -15.61 12.58 -1.10
C PRO A 393 -14.85 13.40 -0.07
N GLU A 394 -14.36 14.54 -0.52
CA GLU A 394 -13.31 15.38 0.05
C GLU A 394 -13.51 15.94 1.49
N ASN A 395 -14.63 15.66 2.16
CA ASN A 395 -15.08 16.41 3.34
C ASN A 395 -15.39 15.52 4.57
N GLU A 396 -14.43 14.74 5.05
CA GLU A 396 -14.45 14.23 6.43
C GLU A 396 -13.29 14.84 7.26
N GLU A 397 -12.82 16.05 6.91
CA GLU A 397 -11.95 16.90 7.76
C GLU A 397 -12.75 17.91 8.60
N LYS A 398 -13.88 17.48 9.16
CA LYS A 398 -14.53 18.21 10.25
C LYS A 398 -15.05 17.22 11.28
N GLU A 399 -14.21 16.92 12.26
CA GLU A 399 -14.52 17.09 13.69
C GLU A 399 -13.26 17.10 14.53
#